data_AF-A0A1S6EWS2-F1
#
_entry.id   AF-A0A1S6EWS2-F1
#
_cell.length_a   1.000
_cell.length_b   1.000
_cell.length_c   1.000
_cell.angle_alpha   90.00
_cell.angle_beta   90.00
_cell.angle_gamma   90.00
#
_symmetry.space_group_name_H-M   'P 1'
#
loop_
_entity.id
_entity.type
_entity.pdbx_description
1 polymer ?
#
loop_
_entity_poly.entity_id
_entity_poly.type
_entity_poly.pdbx_seq_one_letter_code
_entity_poly.pdbx_strand_id
1 'polypeptide(L)'
;MLDAPAIAALPFTVTLPAGFSITTGRPGPDFNIYTIRRGGQPFVMVYTGPASQFPIYSGDMVEAGGRASVVATETGRRVALEHLFSRATAPREIHVWITSLDGADRALAEQIGQSIDDR
;
A
#
# COMPACT_ATOMS: atom_id res chain seq x y z
N MET A 1 6.83 -15.90 -0.36
CA MET A 1 7.35 -14.76 -1.14
C MET A 1 6.85 -14.92 -2.57
N LEU A 2 6.46 -13.83 -3.21
CA LEU A 2 6.03 -13.85 -4.61
C LEU A 2 7.24 -13.80 -5.55
N ASP A 3 7.17 -14.55 -6.65
CA ASP A 3 8.12 -14.48 -7.75
C ASP A 3 7.71 -13.39 -8.77
N ALA A 4 8.54 -13.16 -9.79
CA ALA A 4 8.29 -12.11 -10.77
C ALA A 4 6.96 -12.28 -11.54
N PRO A 5 6.57 -13.48 -12.01
CA PRO A 5 5.25 -13.70 -12.59
C PRO A 5 4.10 -13.38 -11.64
N ALA A 6 4.19 -13.81 -10.38
CA ALA A 6 3.14 -13.52 -9.40
C ALA A 6 3.04 -12.02 -9.08
N ILE A 7 4.17 -11.30 -9.02
CA ILE A 7 4.19 -9.84 -8.86
C ILE A 7 3.56 -9.16 -10.08
N ALA A 8 3.86 -9.62 -11.29
CA ALA A 8 3.28 -9.07 -12.51
C ALA A 8 1.76 -9.27 -12.59
N ALA A 9 1.23 -10.34 -11.98
CA ALA A 9 -0.19 -10.65 -11.93
C ALA A 9 -0.98 -9.90 -10.82
N LEU A 10 -0.31 -9.11 -9.97
CA LEU A 10 -0.98 -8.32 -8.94
C LEU A 10 -1.94 -7.28 -9.57
N PRO A 11 -3.06 -6.96 -8.91
CA PRO A 11 -4.03 -5.98 -9.40
C PRO A 11 -3.54 -4.52 -9.28
N PHE A 12 -2.30 -4.33 -8.83
CA PHE A 12 -1.61 -3.05 -8.72
C PHE A 12 -0.19 -3.17 -9.29
N THR A 13 0.41 -2.03 -9.59
CA THR A 13 1.85 -1.94 -9.86
C THR A 13 2.59 -1.44 -8.62
N VAL A 14 3.90 -1.70 -8.53
CA VAL A 14 4.75 -1.14 -7.47
C VAL A 14 6.20 -1.06 -7.94
N THR A 15 6.90 0.01 -7.57
CA THR A 15 8.36 0.07 -7.70
C THR A 15 8.98 -0.61 -6.47
N LEU A 16 9.50 -1.83 -6.65
CA LEU A 16 10.08 -2.61 -5.56
C LEU A 16 11.60 -2.38 -5.47
N PRO A 17 12.11 -1.72 -4.41
CA PRO A 17 13.56 -1.50 -4.26
C PRO A 17 14.32 -2.80 -4.01
N ALA A 18 15.62 -2.81 -4.32
CA ALA A 18 16.48 -3.97 -4.05
C ALA A 18 16.44 -4.36 -2.55
N GLY A 19 16.38 -5.67 -2.29
CA GLY A 19 16.28 -6.21 -0.93
C GLY A 19 14.86 -6.27 -0.36
N PHE A 20 13.85 -5.76 -1.09
CA PHE A 20 12.45 -5.93 -0.72
C PHE A 20 11.83 -7.16 -1.37
N SER A 21 10.81 -7.69 -0.70
CA SER A 21 10.00 -8.80 -1.19
C SER A 21 8.53 -8.54 -0.91
N ILE A 22 7.68 -9.18 -1.72
CA ILE A 22 6.24 -9.21 -1.50
C ILE A 22 5.86 -10.60 -1.00
N THR A 23 4.94 -10.63 -0.04
CA THR A 23 4.38 -11.86 0.51
C THR A 23 2.88 -11.69 0.61
N THR A 24 2.14 -12.77 0.38
CA THR A 24 0.70 -12.79 0.61
C THR A 24 0.44 -13.27 2.03
N GLY A 25 -0.43 -12.57 2.75
CA GLY A 25 -1.03 -13.06 3.98
C GLY A 25 -1.99 -14.22 3.71
N ARG A 26 -2.78 -14.61 4.71
CA ARG A 26 -3.86 -15.58 4.50
C ARG A 26 -5.03 -14.88 3.78
N PRO A 27 -5.35 -15.21 2.52
CA PRO A 27 -6.45 -14.58 1.82
C PRO A 27 -7.79 -14.97 2.44
N GLY A 28 -8.76 -14.04 2.39
CA GLY A 28 -10.17 -14.36 2.60
C GLY A 28 -10.83 -14.81 1.29
N PRO A 29 -12.13 -15.14 1.31
CA PRO A 29 -12.85 -15.59 0.11
C PRO A 29 -12.82 -14.56 -1.03
N ASP A 30 -12.94 -13.26 -0.70
CA ASP A 30 -13.05 -12.17 -1.69
C ASP A 30 -11.95 -11.10 -1.57
N PHE A 31 -10.92 -11.34 -0.75
CA PHE A 31 -9.85 -10.38 -0.58
C PHE A 31 -8.47 -11.01 -0.38
N ASN A 32 -7.44 -10.27 -0.75
CA ASN A 32 -6.04 -10.59 -0.48
C ASN A 32 -5.40 -9.47 0.34
N ILE A 33 -4.44 -9.84 1.19
CA ILE A 33 -3.53 -8.92 1.86
C ILE A 33 -2.11 -9.24 1.39
N TYR A 34 -1.40 -8.22 0.93
CA TYR A 34 0.01 -8.32 0.59
C TYR A 34 0.83 -7.49 1.58
N THR A 35 2.02 -7.98 1.91
CA THR A 35 3.00 -7.26 2.70
C THR A 35 4.25 -7.08 1.87
N ILE A 36 4.64 -5.82 1.66
CA ILE A 36 5.94 -5.41 1.14
C ILE A 36 6.88 -5.24 2.33
N ARG A 37 7.98 -5.98 2.32
CA ARG A 37 8.88 -6.12 3.47
C ARG A 37 10.34 -6.15 3.06
N ARG A 38 11.21 -5.74 3.96
CA ARG A 38 12.67 -5.94 3.88
C ARG A 38 13.09 -6.91 4.98
N GLY A 39 13.49 -8.12 4.60
CA GLY A 39 13.66 -9.21 5.56
C GLY A 39 12.34 -9.52 6.30
N GLY A 40 12.36 -9.47 7.63
CA GLY A 40 11.18 -9.67 8.47
C GLY A 40 10.34 -8.42 8.72
N GLN A 41 10.85 -7.23 8.41
CA GLN A 41 10.19 -5.95 8.74
C GLN A 41 9.18 -5.57 7.65
N PRO A 42 7.87 -5.47 7.97
CA PRO A 42 6.88 -4.92 7.06
C PRO A 42 7.09 -3.41 6.90
N PHE A 43 6.84 -2.90 5.68
CA PHE A 43 6.91 -1.48 5.34
C PHE A 43 5.57 -0.97 4.83
N VAL A 44 4.97 -1.72 3.90
CA VAL A 44 3.70 -1.37 3.27
C VAL A 44 2.82 -2.60 3.25
N MET A 45 1.55 -2.38 3.58
CA MET A 45 0.50 -3.36 3.48
C MET A 45 -0.44 -2.96 2.36
N VAL A 46 -0.95 -3.95 1.61
CA VAL A 46 -1.89 -3.72 0.51
C VAL A 46 -3.05 -4.69 0.63
N TYR A 47 -4.24 -4.16 0.87
CA TYR A 47 -5.51 -4.87 0.76
C TYR A 47 -6.03 -4.77 -0.68
N THR A 48 -6.56 -5.87 -1.20
CA THR A 48 -7.30 -5.88 -2.47
C THR A 48 -8.58 -6.68 -2.28
N GLY A 49 -9.76 -6.09 -2.47
CA GLY A 49 -11.03 -6.76 -2.22
C GLY A 49 -12.26 -5.89 -2.49
N PRO A 50 -13.44 -6.26 -1.97
CA PRO A 50 -14.69 -5.53 -2.21
C PRO A 50 -14.81 -4.21 -1.44
N ALA A 51 -14.28 -4.16 -0.21
CA ALA A 51 -14.37 -3.00 0.67
C ALA A 51 -13.28 -3.08 1.75
N SER A 52 -12.45 -2.06 1.80
CA SER A 52 -11.37 -1.88 2.76
C SER A 52 -11.84 -1.03 3.96
N GLN A 53 -11.12 -1.13 5.07
CA GLN A 53 -11.24 -0.17 6.14
C GLN A 53 -10.33 1.02 5.81
N PHE A 54 -10.89 2.09 5.24
CA PHE A 54 -10.16 3.32 4.94
C PHE A 54 -10.99 4.54 5.38
N PRO A 55 -10.39 5.53 6.06
CA PRO A 55 -9.01 5.56 6.54
C PRO A 55 -8.81 4.77 7.85
N ILE A 56 -7.60 4.22 8.07
CA ILE A 56 -7.18 3.61 9.35
C ILE A 56 -6.55 4.67 10.26
N TYR A 57 -5.77 5.58 9.69
CA TYR A 57 -5.05 6.63 10.39
C TYR A 57 -5.77 7.98 10.24
N SER A 58 -5.54 8.87 11.19
CA SER A 58 -6.03 10.25 11.10
C SER A 58 -5.12 11.10 10.22
N GLY A 59 -5.71 12.03 9.47
CA GLY A 59 -4.99 12.98 8.63
C GLY A 59 -5.95 13.76 7.72
N ASP A 60 -5.37 14.60 6.86
CA ASP A 60 -6.10 15.28 5.80
C ASP A 60 -6.39 14.29 4.66
N MET A 61 -7.64 14.25 4.20
CA MET A 61 -7.97 13.54 2.98
C MET A 61 -7.62 14.39 1.76
N VAL A 62 -6.89 13.81 0.81
CA VAL A 62 -6.53 14.44 -0.46
C VAL A 62 -6.87 13.49 -1.59
N GLU A 63 -7.58 13.97 -2.60
CA GLU A 63 -7.89 13.20 -3.80
C GLU A 63 -7.16 13.77 -5.02
N ALA A 64 -6.46 12.90 -5.76
CA ALA A 64 -5.80 13.26 -7.00
C ALA A 64 -5.69 12.04 -7.92
N GLY A 65 -6.07 12.19 -9.19
CA GLY A 65 -5.87 11.15 -10.21
C GLY A 65 -6.54 9.81 -9.91
N GLY A 66 -7.73 9.80 -9.29
CA GLY A 66 -8.43 8.56 -8.92
C GLY A 66 -7.94 7.91 -7.63
N ARG A 67 -6.95 8.51 -6.96
CA ARG A 67 -6.41 8.05 -5.67
C ARG A 67 -6.83 9.00 -4.54
N ALA A 68 -7.54 8.47 -3.56
CA ALA A 68 -7.73 9.13 -2.27
C ALA A 68 -6.52 8.81 -1.37
N SER A 69 -6.02 9.79 -0.62
CA SER A 69 -4.85 9.62 0.24
C SER A 69 -5.06 10.30 1.59
N VAL A 70 -4.63 9.64 2.66
CA VAL A 70 -4.53 10.25 3.99
C VAL A 70 -3.14 10.83 4.15
N VAL A 71 -3.06 12.13 4.38
CA VAL A 71 -1.80 12.85 4.56
C VAL A 71 -1.76 13.45 5.96
N ALA A 72 -0.70 13.18 6.72
CA ALA A 72 -0.46 13.78 8.02
C ALA A 72 0.76 14.70 7.99
N THR A 73 0.92 15.53 9.02
CA THR A 73 2.16 16.29 9.24
C THR A 73 3.00 15.58 10.28
N GLU A 74 4.13 15.01 9.87
CA GLU A 74 5.14 14.42 10.74
C GLU A 74 6.39 15.29 10.73
N THR A 75 6.85 15.77 11.89
CA THR A 75 8.08 16.59 12.02
C THR A 75 8.14 17.79 11.05
N GLY A 76 6.99 18.44 10.79
CA GLY A 76 6.89 19.59 9.90
C GLY A 76 6.85 19.26 8.40
N ARG A 77 6.84 17.97 8.03
CA ARG A 77 6.70 17.49 6.66
C ARG A 77 5.35 16.84 6.45
N ARG A 78 4.69 17.13 5.32
CA ARG A 78 3.51 16.38 4.88
C ARG A 78 3.94 14.99 4.42
N VAL A 79 3.27 13.97 4.93
CA VAL A 79 3.57 12.56 4.65
C VAL A 79 2.30 11.82 4.27
N ALA A 80 2.35 11.02 3.21
CA ALA A 80 1.28 10.07 2.95
C ALA A 80 1.35 8.92 3.96
N LEU A 81 0.19 8.49 4.45
CA LEU A 81 0.02 7.35 5.36
C LEU A 81 -0.73 6.21 4.69
N GLU A 82 -1.73 6.57 3.89
CA GLU A 82 -2.62 5.63 3.22
C GLU A 82 -3.00 6.12 1.84
N HIS A 83 -3.33 5.17 0.97
CA HIS A 83 -3.93 5.41 -0.33
C HIS A 83 -5.07 4.45 -0.57
N LEU A 84 -6.16 4.93 -1.16
CA LEU A 84 -7.28 4.13 -1.62
C LEU A 84 -7.52 4.39 -3.11
N PHE A 85 -7.62 3.30 -3.87
CA PHE A 85 -8.05 3.28 -5.25
C PHE A 85 -9.39 2.56 -5.34
N SER A 86 -10.36 3.19 -6.02
CA SER A 86 -11.70 2.63 -6.24
C SER A 86 -11.89 2.27 -7.71
N ARG A 87 -12.26 1.02 -7.99
CA ARG A 87 -12.24 0.41 -9.32
C ARG A 87 -13.62 -0.04 -9.78
N ALA A 88 -13.85 0.01 -11.08
CA ALA A 88 -15.11 -0.43 -11.70
C ALA A 88 -15.26 -1.96 -11.79
N THR A 89 -14.18 -2.71 -11.59
CA THR A 89 -14.13 -4.17 -11.64
C THR A 89 -13.48 -4.73 -10.37
N ALA A 90 -13.59 -6.04 -10.14
CA ALA A 90 -12.93 -6.67 -9.00
C ALA A 90 -11.39 -6.73 -9.18
N PRO A 91 -10.59 -6.59 -8.10
CA PRO A 91 -10.98 -6.08 -6.78
C PRO A 91 -11.46 -4.63 -6.86
N ARG A 92 -12.56 -4.32 -6.15
CA ARG A 92 -13.22 -3.00 -6.14
C ARG A 92 -12.36 -1.94 -5.47
N GLU A 93 -11.61 -2.34 -4.47
CA GLU A 93 -10.73 -1.47 -3.73
C GLU A 93 -9.33 -2.04 -3.65
N ILE A 94 -8.36 -1.15 -3.80
CA ILE A 94 -6.96 -1.37 -3.48
C ILE A 94 -6.61 -0.35 -2.40
N HIS A 95 -6.37 -0.82 -1.19
CA HIS A 95 -6.04 0.03 -0.05
C HIS A 95 -4.62 -0.24 0.39
N VAL A 96 -3.81 0.80 0.41
CA VAL A 96 -2.40 0.80 0.74
C VAL A 96 -2.24 1.55 2.05
N TRP A 97 -1.51 0.98 3.01
CA TRP A 97 -1.11 1.71 4.21
C TRP A 97 0.31 1.40 4.63
N ILE A 98 0.97 2.42 5.17
CA ILE A 98 2.33 2.32 5.69
C ILE A 98 2.26 1.80 7.13
N THR A 99 3.16 0.88 7.47
CA THR A 99 3.31 0.41 8.85
C THR A 99 4.04 1.44 9.71
N SER A 100 3.83 1.38 11.02
CA SER A 100 4.59 2.23 11.96
C SER A 100 6.09 1.92 11.85
N LEU A 101 6.83 2.91 11.36
CA LEU A 101 8.27 2.91 11.11
C LEU A 101 8.80 4.30 11.43
N ASP A 102 10.10 4.42 11.64
CA ASP A 102 10.77 5.69 11.92
C ASP A 102 11.91 5.98 10.93
N GLY A 103 12.33 7.26 10.90
CA GLY A 103 13.53 7.70 10.18
C GLY A 103 13.56 7.31 8.70
N ALA A 104 14.69 6.77 8.25
CA ALA A 104 14.90 6.40 6.85
C ALA A 104 13.94 5.30 6.36
N ASP A 105 13.55 4.38 7.25
CA ASP A 105 12.65 3.29 6.89
C ASP A 105 11.23 3.81 6.68
N ARG A 106 10.79 4.78 7.50
CA ARG A 106 9.52 5.50 7.31
C ARG A 106 9.45 6.23 5.97
N ALA A 107 10.52 6.92 5.60
CA ALA A 107 10.61 7.63 4.32
C ALA A 107 10.59 6.66 3.13
N LEU A 108 11.29 5.53 3.25
CA LEU A 108 11.29 4.49 2.22
C LEU A 108 9.94 3.80 2.08
N ALA A 109 9.23 3.56 3.19
CA ALA A 109 7.88 3.01 3.15
C ALA A 109 6.89 3.95 2.46
N GLU A 110 7.02 5.27 2.70
CA GLU A 110 6.26 6.29 1.97
C GLU A 110 6.54 6.26 0.48
N GLN A 111 7.81 6.22 0.09
CA GLN A 111 8.19 6.16 -1.31
C GLN A 111 7.63 4.90 -2.00
N ILE A 112 7.68 3.75 -1.34
CA ILE A 112 7.11 2.50 -1.86
C ILE A 112 5.59 2.63 -1.98
N GLY A 113 4.90 3.09 -0.93
CA GLY A 113 3.45 3.26 -0.92
C GLY A 113 2.97 4.23 -2.01
N GLN A 114 3.68 5.34 -2.19
CA GLN A 114 3.40 6.35 -3.22
C GLN A 114 3.59 5.82 -4.65
N SER A 115 4.46 4.82 -4.83
CA SER A 115 4.71 4.17 -6.13
C SER A 115 3.67 3.12 -6.51
N ILE A 116 2.77 2.77 -5.58
CA ILE A 116 1.66 1.87 -5.88
C ILE A 116 0.62 2.63 -6.70
N ASP A 117 0.16 1.98 -7.76
CA ASP A 117 -0.89 2.49 -8.63
C ASP A 117 -1.84 1.36 -9.03
N ASP A 118 -3.09 1.69 -9.30
CA ASP A 118 -4.03 0.72 -9.85
C ASP A 118 -3.73 0.44 -11.32
N ARG A 119 -4.04 -0.79 -11.75
CA ARG A 119 -3.87 -1.21 -13.15
C ARG A 119 -5.14 -0.97 -13.96
#